data_AF-A0A951ZL00-F1
#
_entry.id   AF-A0A951ZL00-F1
#
_cell.length_a   1.000
_cell.length_b   1.000
_cell.length_c   1.000
_cell.angle_alpha   90.00
_cell.angle_beta   90.00
_cell.angle_gamma   90.00
#
_symmetry.space_group_name_H-M   'P 1'
#
loop_
_entity.id
_entity.type
_entity.pdbx_description
1 polymer ?
#
loop_
_entity_poly.entity_id
_entity_poly.type
_entity_poly.pdbx_seq_one_letter_code
_entity_poly.pdbx_strand_id
1 'polypeptide(L)'
;MGIIQKQSFYASLVLGIGMLIGFFTSGYLLPNYLTEEQNGLLTLLNSYALIYSQVALMGISTMIIRYYPIVKEKKHKKPAFLLFVTLIGLAGFLIFMLFYYFTKGMFKHVFATSPLFRQFYFLLLPLTFATLFFYIYDAFATA
;
A
#
# COMPACT_ATOMS: atom_id res chain seq x y z
N MET A 1 32.98 11.95 0.26
CA MET A 1 32.59 10.58 0.66
C MET A 1 31.87 10.51 2.03
N GLY A 2 32.20 11.36 3.03
CA GLY A 2 31.55 11.31 4.35
C GLY A 2 30.06 11.69 4.42
N ILE A 3 29.52 12.40 3.44
CA ILE A 3 28.09 12.77 3.39
C ILE A 3 27.22 11.52 3.15
N ILE A 4 27.66 10.62 2.27
CA ILE A 4 26.95 9.37 1.98
C ILE A 4 26.97 8.46 3.20
N GLN A 5 28.12 8.34 3.90
CA GLN A 5 28.21 7.55 5.14
C GLN A 5 27.26 8.07 6.24
N LYS A 6 27.17 9.39 6.43
CA LYS A 6 26.22 9.98 7.39
C LYS A 6 24.76 9.72 6.98
N GLN A 7 24.41 9.88 5.70
CA GLN A 7 23.07 9.59 5.19
C GLN A 7 22.69 8.11 5.38
N SER A 8 23.58 7.19 5.04
CA SER A 8 23.37 5.75 5.25
C SER A 8 23.19 5.42 6.72
N PHE A 9 24.00 6.01 7.61
CA PHE A 9 23.87 5.78 9.06
C PHE A 9 22.52 6.24 9.61
N TYR A 10 22.08 7.45 9.27
CA TYR A 10 20.75 7.94 9.68
C TYR A 10 19.62 7.09 9.09
N ALA A 11 19.72 6.68 7.82
CA ALA A 11 18.74 5.80 7.19
C ALA A 11 18.66 4.45 7.93
N SER A 12 19.80 3.84 8.26
CA SER A 12 19.84 2.58 9.02
C SER A 12 19.25 2.73 10.42
N LEU A 13 19.48 3.85 11.11
CA LEU A 13 18.86 4.12 12.42
C LEU A 13 17.34 4.21 12.32
N VAL A 14 16.83 4.97 11.35
CA VAL A 14 15.38 5.11 11.13
C VAL A 14 14.75 3.75 10.79
N LEU A 15 15.37 2.98 9.89
CA LEU A 15 14.92 1.63 9.55
C LEU A 15 14.98 0.69 10.74
N GLY A 16 16.01 0.76 11.58
CA GLY A 16 16.16 -0.05 12.80
C GLY A 16 15.07 0.24 13.83
N ILE A 17 14.75 1.52 14.06
CA ILE A 17 13.64 1.92 14.93
C ILE A 17 12.30 1.42 14.35
N GLY A 18 12.09 1.59 13.04
CA GLY A 18 10.89 1.09 12.37
C GLY A 18 10.72 -0.43 12.50
N MET A 19 11.82 -1.18 12.36
CA MET A 19 11.83 -2.63 12.55
C MET A 19 11.48 -3.02 13.99
N LEU A 20 12.03 -2.34 15.00
CA LEU A 20 11.71 -2.60 16.41
C LEU A 20 10.23 -2.34 16.71
N ILE A 21 9.68 -1.23 16.20
CA ILE A 21 8.25 -0.91 16.34
C ILE A 21 7.40 -1.99 15.66
N GLY A 22 7.78 -2.39 14.44
CA GLY A 22 7.11 -3.45 13.70
C GLY A 22 7.12 -4.77 14.47
N PHE A 23 8.28 -5.19 14.98
CA PHE A 23 8.43 -6.41 15.78
C PHE A 23 7.61 -6.35 17.06
N PHE A 24 7.63 -5.24 17.80
CA PHE A 24 6.84 -5.11 19.01
C PHE A 24 5.34 -5.19 18.71
N THR A 25 4.89 -4.58 17.61
CA THR A 25 3.49 -4.61 17.20
C THR A 25 3.08 -6.01 16.75
N SER A 26 3.79 -6.62 15.80
CA SER A 26 3.38 -7.89 15.19
C SER A 26 3.76 -9.13 15.99
N GLY A 27 4.90 -9.10 16.68
CA GLY A 27 5.43 -10.23 17.44
C GLY A 27 4.97 -10.27 18.89
N TYR A 28 4.69 -9.12 19.51
CA TYR A 28 4.28 -9.04 20.91
C TYR A 28 2.85 -8.52 21.08
N LEU A 29 2.48 -7.41 20.46
CA LEU A 29 1.17 -6.77 20.69
C LEU A 29 0.02 -7.58 20.08
N LEU A 30 0.06 -7.84 18.77
CA LEU A 30 -1.04 -8.52 18.08
C LEU A 30 -1.30 -9.93 18.66
N PRO A 31 -0.30 -10.79 18.90
CA PRO A 31 -0.56 -12.15 19.41
C PRO A 31 -1.03 -12.20 20.86
N ASN A 32 -0.66 -11.22 21.70
CA ASN A 32 -1.07 -11.20 23.12
C ASN A 32 -2.43 -10.53 23.35
N TYR A 33 -2.85 -9.61 22.48
CA TYR A 33 -4.09 -8.83 22.67
C TYR A 33 -5.23 -9.21 21.72
N LEU A 34 -4.96 -9.94 20.63
CA LEU A 34 -5.98 -10.41 19.69
C LEU A 34 -6.09 -11.93 19.71
N THR A 35 -7.27 -12.45 19.37
CA THR A 35 -7.44 -13.89 19.17
C THR A 35 -6.77 -14.34 17.86
N GLU A 36 -6.45 -15.63 17.76
CA GLU A 36 -5.85 -16.21 16.54
C GLU A 36 -6.70 -15.93 15.29
N GLU A 37 -8.02 -15.99 15.42
CA GLU A 37 -8.95 -15.68 14.33
C GLU A 37 -8.88 -14.21 13.88
N GLN A 38 -8.74 -13.28 14.81
CA GLN A 38 -8.60 -11.85 14.50
C GLN A 38 -7.26 -11.55 13.85
N ASN A 39 -6.18 -12.19 14.31
CA ASN A 39 -4.87 -12.03 13.70
C ASN A 39 -4.83 -12.61 12.27
N GLY A 40 -5.48 -13.77 12.06
CA GLY A 40 -5.67 -14.36 10.74
C GLY A 40 -6.50 -13.46 9.81
N LEU A 41 -7.56 -12.84 10.34
CA LEU A 41 -8.37 -11.86 9.63
C LEU A 41 -7.54 -10.66 9.15
N LEU A 42 -6.75 -10.05 10.05
CA LEU A 42 -5.90 -8.89 9.72
C LEU A 42 -4.88 -9.25 8.64
N THR A 43 -4.28 -10.44 8.73
CA THR A 43 -3.33 -10.94 7.74
C THR A 43 -4.01 -11.10 6.38
N LEU A 44 -5.17 -11.74 6.33
CA LEU A 44 -5.95 -11.91 5.09
C LEU A 44 -6.36 -10.56 4.48
N LEU A 45 -6.89 -9.63 5.28
CA LEU A 45 -7.28 -8.30 4.80
C LEU A 45 -6.09 -7.58 4.18
N ASN A 46 -4.94 -7.59 4.84
CA ASN A 46 -3.73 -6.95 4.32
C ASN A 46 -3.24 -7.61 3.03
N SER A 47 -3.19 -8.95 2.97
CA SER A 47 -2.78 -9.66 1.76
C SER A 47 -3.68 -9.35 0.57
N TYR A 48 -5.01 -9.37 0.75
CA TYR A 48 -5.94 -9.03 -0.32
C TYR A 48 -5.85 -7.57 -0.72
N ALA A 49 -5.80 -6.64 0.25
CA ALA A 49 -5.64 -5.21 -0.04
C ALA A 49 -4.35 -4.95 -0.84
N LEU A 50 -3.26 -5.65 -0.50
CA LEU A 50 -2.01 -5.57 -1.24
C LEU A 50 -2.19 -6.07 -2.68
N ILE A 51 -2.74 -7.28 -2.89
CA ILE A 51 -2.99 -7.82 -4.23
C ILE A 51 -3.82 -6.84 -5.08
N TYR A 52 -4.91 -6.32 -4.52
CA TYR A 52 -5.76 -5.39 -5.24
C TYR A 52 -5.09 -4.05 -5.51
N SER A 53 -4.28 -3.54 -4.57
CA SER A 53 -3.51 -2.32 -4.79
C SER A 53 -2.54 -2.49 -5.95
N GLN A 54 -1.91 -3.66 -6.11
CA GLN A 54 -1.00 -3.94 -7.23
C GLN A 54 -1.73 -3.96 -8.57
N VAL A 55 -2.94 -4.53 -8.62
CA VAL A 55 -3.78 -4.51 -9.81
C VAL A 55 -4.21 -3.07 -10.15
N ALA A 56 -4.65 -2.31 -9.15
CA ALA A 56 -5.09 -0.93 -9.33
C ALA A 56 -3.94 0.04 -9.67
N LEU A 57 -2.72 -0.27 -9.24
CA LEU A 57 -1.51 0.48 -9.59
C LEU A 57 -1.23 0.41 -11.10
N MET A 58 -1.59 -0.66 -11.81
CA MET A 58 -1.45 -0.79 -13.27
C MET A 58 -0.10 -0.32 -13.84
N GLY A 59 1.01 -0.50 -13.09
CA GLY A 59 2.35 -0.04 -13.50
C GLY A 59 2.61 1.47 -13.39
N ILE A 60 1.73 2.25 -12.74
CA ILE A 60 1.93 3.68 -12.48
C ILE A 60 3.25 3.94 -11.74
N SER A 61 3.63 3.07 -10.80
CA SER A 61 4.90 3.18 -10.07
C SER A 61 6.12 3.21 -10.99
N THR A 62 6.16 2.37 -12.03
CA THR A 62 7.27 2.36 -13.01
C THR A 62 7.23 3.57 -13.92
N MET A 63 6.03 4.06 -14.27
CA MET A 63 5.86 5.32 -15.01
C MET A 63 6.41 6.51 -14.22
N ILE A 64 6.13 6.61 -12.92
CA ILE A 64 6.66 7.68 -12.05
C ILE A 64 8.19 7.66 -12.08
N ILE A 65 8.81 6.52 -11.76
CA ILE A 65 10.27 6.39 -11.66
C ILE A 65 10.97 6.77 -12.97
N ARG A 66 10.39 6.39 -14.11
CA ARG A 66 11.00 6.64 -15.43
C ARG A 66 10.80 8.06 -15.94
N TYR A 67 9.61 8.64 -15.75
CA TYR A 67 9.26 9.93 -16.36
C TYR A 67 9.42 11.12 -15.43
N TYR A 68 9.42 10.93 -14.11
CA TYR A 68 9.57 12.03 -13.16
C TYR A 68 10.89 12.81 -13.31
N PRO A 69 12.08 12.17 -13.49
CA PRO A 69 13.33 12.89 -13.68
C PRO A 69 13.29 13.86 -14.87
N ILE A 70 12.69 13.41 -15.99
CA ILE A 70 12.56 14.17 -17.24
C ILE A 70 11.63 15.39 -17.04
N VAL A 71 10.58 15.25 -16.23
CA VAL A 71 9.63 16.33 -15.94
C VAL A 71 10.19 17.32 -14.92
N LYS A 72 11.00 16.84 -13.96
CA LYS A 72 11.67 17.65 -12.94
C LYS A 72 12.68 18.63 -13.54
N GLU A 73 13.31 18.31 -14.66
CA GLU A 73 14.20 19.21 -15.40
C GLU A 73 13.47 20.37 -16.09
N LYS A 74 12.18 20.21 -16.42
CA LYS A 74 11.37 21.29 -17.01
C LYS A 74 10.78 22.17 -15.89
N LYS A 75 11.25 23.42 -15.78
CA LYS A 75 10.76 24.40 -14.80
C LYS A 75 9.23 24.44 -14.77
N HIS A 76 8.65 24.41 -13.57
CA HIS A 76 7.21 24.53 -13.25
C HIS A 76 6.28 23.33 -13.56
N LYS A 77 6.77 22.15 -13.96
CA LYS A 77 5.89 20.99 -14.26
C LYS A 77 5.75 19.93 -13.15
N LYS A 78 6.48 20.06 -12.03
CA LYS A 78 6.41 19.14 -10.89
C LYS A 78 5.01 18.98 -10.27
N PRO A 79 4.28 20.06 -9.90
CA PRO A 79 2.97 19.90 -9.28
C PRO A 79 1.95 19.32 -10.27
N ALA A 80 2.04 19.66 -11.56
CA ALA A 80 1.17 19.12 -12.59
C ALA A 80 1.37 17.61 -12.79
N PHE A 81 2.60 17.10 -12.70
CA PHE A 81 2.88 15.67 -12.80
C PHE A 81 2.36 14.89 -11.59
N LEU A 82 2.53 15.44 -10.37
CA LEU A 82 1.98 14.83 -9.16
C LEU A 82 0.46 14.73 -9.25
N LEU A 83 -0.22 15.81 -9.67
CA LEU A 83 -1.68 15.80 -9.87
C LEU A 83 -2.09 14.77 -10.93
N PHE A 84 -1.38 14.69 -12.05
CA PHE A 84 -1.67 13.73 -13.12
C PHE A 84 -1.57 12.28 -12.64
N VAL A 85 -0.49 11.93 -11.95
CA VAL A 85 -0.29 10.58 -11.39
C VAL A 85 -1.34 10.25 -10.32
N THR A 86 -1.69 11.22 -9.48
CA THR A 86 -2.74 11.07 -8.46
C THR A 86 -4.11 10.81 -9.10
N LEU A 87 -4.44 11.53 -10.18
CA LEU A 87 -5.69 11.33 -10.94
C LEU A 87 -5.75 9.95 -11.60
N ILE A 88 -4.63 9.48 -12.16
CA ILE A 88 -4.55 8.12 -12.72
C ILE A 88 -4.71 7.08 -11.60
N GLY A 89 -4.09 7.30 -10.43
CA GLY A 89 -4.29 6.46 -9.25
C GLY A 89 -5.76 6.40 -8.82
N LEU A 90 -6.45 7.55 -8.79
CA LEU A 90 -7.90 7.60 -8.53
C LEU A 90 -8.71 6.84 -9.57
N ALA A 91 -8.37 6.95 -10.86
CA ALA A 91 -9.01 6.17 -11.91
C ALA A 91 -8.79 4.66 -11.75
N GLY A 92 -7.56 4.24 -11.41
CA GLY A 92 -7.23 2.85 -11.09
C GLY A 92 -8.02 2.32 -9.89
N PHE A 93 -8.20 3.16 -8.86
CA PHE A 93 -9.04 2.83 -7.71
C PHE A 93 -10.53 2.69 -8.08
N LEU A 94 -11.07 3.54 -8.95
CA LEU A 94 -12.45 3.40 -9.43
C LEU A 94 -12.67 2.11 -10.23
N ILE A 95 -11.69 1.73 -11.07
CA ILE A 95 -11.69 0.43 -11.77
C ILE A 95 -11.67 -0.71 -10.74
N PHE A 96 -10.84 -0.61 -9.71
CA PHE A 96 -10.84 -1.59 -8.63
C PHE A 96 -12.18 -1.67 -7.88
N MET A 97 -12.84 -0.54 -7.63
CA MET A 97 -14.16 -0.52 -6.98
C MET A 97 -15.20 -1.30 -7.79
N LEU A 98 -15.14 -1.24 -9.13
CA LEU A 98 -15.95 -2.09 -10.01
C LEU A 98 -15.59 -3.57 -9.83
N PHE A 99 -14.29 -3.91 -9.86
CA PHE A 99 -13.82 -5.30 -9.65
C PHE A 99 -14.23 -5.87 -8.29
N TYR A 100 -14.17 -5.06 -7.22
CA TYR A 100 -14.59 -5.43 -5.87
C TYR A 100 -16.04 -5.93 -5.82
N TYR A 101 -16.94 -5.30 -6.60
CA TYR A 101 -18.33 -5.73 -6.69
C TYR A 101 -18.47 -7.13 -7.31
N PHE A 102 -17.70 -7.42 -8.38
CA PHE A 102 -17.69 -8.74 -9.01
C PHE A 102 -17.04 -9.82 -8.13
N THR A 103 -16.00 -9.46 -7.36
CA THR A 103 -15.25 -10.44 -6.57
C THR A 103 -16.03 -10.95 -5.36
N LYS A 104 -17.09 -10.26 -4.91
CA LYS A 104 -17.97 -10.72 -3.83
C LYS A 104 -18.54 -12.12 -4.07
N GLY A 105 -18.73 -12.51 -5.33
CA GLY A 105 -19.16 -13.86 -5.73
C GLY A 105 -18.09 -14.95 -5.62
N MET A 106 -16.81 -14.59 -5.78
CA MET A 106 -15.67 -15.51 -5.74
C MET A 106 -15.29 -15.91 -4.30
N PHE A 107 -15.55 -15.04 -3.32
CA PHE A 107 -15.21 -15.28 -1.93
C PHE A 107 -16.21 -16.15 -1.16
N LYS A 108 -17.22 -16.75 -1.80
CA LYS A 108 -18.24 -17.57 -1.11
C LYS A 108 -17.64 -18.67 -0.23
N HIS A 109 -16.57 -19.34 -0.68
CA HIS A 109 -15.87 -20.34 0.13
C HIS A 109 -15.07 -19.72 1.28
N VAL A 110 -14.35 -18.62 1.04
CA VAL A 110 -13.59 -17.90 2.09
C VAL A 110 -14.53 -17.35 3.17
N PHE A 111 -15.69 -16.85 2.78
CA PHE A 111 -16.74 -16.39 3.69
C PHE A 111 -17.44 -17.52 4.47
N ALA A 112 -17.33 -18.78 4.02
CA ALA A 112 -17.86 -19.92 4.75
C ALA A 112 -16.91 -20.38 5.85
N THR A 113 -15.59 -20.28 5.60
CA THR A 113 -14.54 -20.64 6.57
C THR A 113 -14.30 -19.56 7.62
N SER A 114 -14.48 -18.28 7.27
CA SER A 114 -14.25 -17.16 8.19
C SER A 114 -15.42 -16.15 8.16
N PRO A 115 -16.43 -16.30 9.03
CA PRO A 115 -17.57 -15.37 9.09
C PRO A 115 -17.13 -13.94 9.46
N LEU A 116 -16.06 -13.79 10.24
CA LEU A 116 -15.43 -12.50 10.54
C LEU A 116 -14.97 -11.77 9.27
N PHE A 117 -14.40 -12.48 8.29
CA PHE A 117 -13.95 -11.89 7.03
C PHE A 117 -15.12 -11.29 6.24
N ARG A 118 -16.32 -11.89 6.32
CA ARG A 118 -17.52 -11.35 5.68
C ARG A 118 -17.93 -10.00 6.28
N GLN A 119 -17.86 -9.87 7.60
CA GLN A 119 -18.24 -8.63 8.28
C GLN A 119 -17.26 -7.49 7.97
N PHE A 120 -15.96 -7.81 7.89
CA PHE A 120 -14.90 -6.82 7.66
C PHE A 120 -14.49 -6.66 6.19
N TYR A 121 -15.15 -7.35 5.27
CA TYR A 121 -14.85 -7.25 3.82
C TYR A 121 -14.94 -5.81 3.29
N PHE A 122 -15.79 -4.96 3.88
CA PHE A 122 -15.88 -3.55 3.48
C PHE A 122 -14.60 -2.74 3.78
N LEU A 123 -13.79 -3.14 4.77
CA LEU A 123 -12.51 -2.46 5.11
C LEU A 123 -11.47 -2.63 4.00
N LEU A 124 -11.70 -3.56 3.09
CA LEU A 124 -10.81 -3.84 1.98
C LEU A 124 -10.75 -2.67 0.99
N LEU A 125 -11.83 -1.90 0.85
CA LEU A 125 -11.86 -0.66 0.07
C LEU A 125 -10.91 0.42 0.62
N PRO A 126 -11.06 0.91 1.87
CA PRO A 126 -10.16 1.92 2.42
C PRO A 126 -8.72 1.42 2.57
N LEU A 127 -8.50 0.14 2.88
CA LEU A 127 -7.16 -0.45 2.92
C LEU A 127 -6.50 -0.42 1.53
N THR A 128 -7.20 -0.85 0.48
CA THR A 128 -6.66 -0.83 -0.88
C THR A 128 -6.36 0.58 -1.33
N PHE A 129 -7.24 1.54 -1.02
CA PHE A 129 -7.02 2.96 -1.29
C PHE A 129 -5.74 3.46 -0.61
N ALA A 130 -5.61 3.27 0.70
CA ALA A 130 -4.45 3.72 1.46
C ALA A 130 -3.14 3.10 0.93
N THR A 131 -3.14 1.80 0.68
CA THR A 131 -1.98 1.07 0.16
C THR A 131 -1.60 1.52 -1.26
N LEU A 132 -2.58 1.74 -2.14
CA LEU A 132 -2.35 2.25 -3.49
C LEU A 132 -1.65 3.62 -3.46
N PHE A 133 -2.20 4.57 -2.70
CA PHE A 133 -1.63 5.91 -2.62
C PHE A 133 -0.27 5.92 -1.95
N PHE A 134 -0.07 5.07 -0.93
CA PHE A 134 1.24 4.87 -0.32
C PHE A 134 2.30 4.51 -1.37
N TYR A 135 2.04 3.51 -2.22
CA TYR A 135 2.97 3.10 -3.28
C TYR A 135 3.19 4.17 -4.36
N ILE A 136 2.16 4.94 -4.70
CA ILE A 136 2.29 6.06 -5.66
C ILE A 136 3.26 7.12 -5.11
N TYR A 137 3.09 7.51 -3.84
CA TYR A 137 3.94 8.53 -3.22
C TYR A 137 5.34 8.01 -2.91
N ASP A 138 5.48 6.74 -2.55
CA ASP A 138 6.77 6.09 -2.36
C ASP A 138 7.59 6.07 -3.67
N ALA A 139 6.94 5.73 -4.79
CA ALA A 139 7.56 5.80 -6.11
C ALA A 139 7.99 7.24 -6.48
N PHE A 140 7.21 8.25 -6.09
CA PHE A 140 7.55 9.66 -6.31
C PHE A 140 8.70 10.14 -5.42
N ALA A 141 8.77 9.66 -4.18
CA ALA A 141 9.86 9.98 -3.25
C ALA A 141 11.19 9.34 -3.67
N THR A 142 11.12 8.18 -4.31
CA THR A 142 12.28 7.43 -4.82
C THR A 142 12.86 8.03 -6.10
N ALA A 143 12.04 8.71 -6.92
CA ALA A 143 12.41 9.25 -8.23
C ALA A 143 13.09 10.64 -8.20
#